data_AF-A0ABD5N5Q7-F1
#
_entry.id   AF-A0ABD5N5Q7-F1
#
_cell.length_a   1.000
_cell.length_b   1.000
_cell.length_c   1.000
_cell.angle_alpha   90.00
_cell.angle_beta   90.00
_cell.angle_gamma   90.00
#
_symmetry.space_group_name_H-M   'P 1'
#
loop_
_entity.id
_entity.type
_entity.pdbx_description
1 polymer ?
#
loop_
_entity_poly.entity_id
_entity_poly.type
_entity_poly.pdbx_seq_one_letter_code
_entity_poly.pdbx_strand_id
1 'polypeptide(L)'
;MKRLIAFGIIFLLVFAIGSQSALAQIIEEVSRSEVPTDDLFVGEKLHIDEIILKEVSSNLTDRTTLYLSTNLVDPVWDIKMVNSSGWTYQDIQRYWEFSLEFDHAVYDTIIISLSGTAPEVGKKEYHYLMHVMVGDEEVTSITAYVTTDEINEALAAIDRADERIMTVKDEIKSAEDAGVPAAMLEASKGFLNSAEGSLGSAKVLYEVPDMGASEQASEDAYGEAERSSEGVKVAIEDYENQLARNQLIKYGLIAGAILILLVVAFKFINKRRWDRLG
;
A
#
# COMPACT_ATOMS: atom_id res chain seq x y z
N MET A 1 -4.10 -32.60 -2.68
CA MET A 1 -4.40 -32.31 -4.09
C MET A 1 -3.66 -31.04 -4.47
N LYS A 2 -2.83 -31.13 -5.51
CA LYS A 2 -1.95 -30.07 -6.02
C LYS A 2 -2.77 -28.94 -6.64
N ARG A 3 -2.39 -27.68 -6.37
CA ARG A 3 -2.66 -26.49 -7.20
C ARG A 3 -1.27 -25.85 -7.35
N LEU A 4 -0.52 -26.02 -8.44
CA LEU A 4 -0.70 -25.50 -9.80
C LEU A 4 -1.16 -24.04 -9.79
N ILE A 5 -0.20 -23.12 -9.72
CA ILE A 5 -0.40 -21.71 -10.11
C ILE A 5 0.51 -21.48 -11.31
N ALA A 6 -0.10 -20.90 -12.34
CA ALA A 6 0.36 -20.84 -13.71
C ALA A 6 1.31 -19.66 -13.94
N PHE A 7 2.35 -19.88 -14.74
CA PHE A 7 3.13 -18.83 -15.38
C PHE A 7 2.22 -18.05 -16.35
N GLY A 8 1.95 -16.79 -16.05
CA GLY A 8 1.33 -15.83 -16.97
C GLY A 8 2.42 -14.95 -17.58
N ILE A 9 2.49 -14.90 -18.90
CA ILE A 9 3.33 -13.98 -19.67
C ILE A 9 2.51 -12.70 -19.88
N ILE A 10 2.94 -11.55 -19.34
CA ILE A 10 2.28 -10.25 -19.54
C ILE A 10 3.32 -9.19 -19.95
N PHE A 11 3.29 -8.86 -21.24
CA PHE A 11 4.03 -7.76 -21.86
C PHE A 11 3.86 -6.43 -21.10
N LEU A 12 4.92 -5.91 -20.47
CA LEU A 12 4.91 -4.58 -19.85
C LEU A 12 6.22 -3.81 -20.08
N LEU A 13 6.05 -2.57 -20.55
CA LEU A 13 7.09 -1.64 -20.98
C LEU A 13 7.62 -0.84 -19.77
N VAL A 14 8.84 -1.11 -19.31
CA VAL A 14 9.54 -0.27 -18.32
C VAL A 14 10.80 0.39 -18.93
N PHE A 15 10.92 1.70 -18.67
CA PHE A 15 11.84 2.68 -19.24
C PHE A 15 13.31 2.42 -18.88
N ALA A 16 14.18 2.29 -19.89
CA ALA A 16 15.61 2.52 -19.75
C ALA A 16 15.85 4.04 -19.69
N ILE A 17 16.26 4.57 -18.54
CA ILE A 17 16.64 5.99 -18.42
C ILE A 17 18.10 6.10 -18.88
N GLY A 18 18.29 6.68 -20.07
CA GLY A 18 19.57 6.69 -20.76
C GLY A 18 20.60 7.71 -20.26
N SER A 19 21.86 7.40 -20.52
CA SER A 19 22.84 8.38 -20.97
C SER A 19 23.41 7.90 -22.31
N GLN A 20 23.26 8.72 -23.36
CA GLN A 20 23.75 8.40 -24.71
C GLN A 20 25.24 8.74 -24.79
N SER A 21 26.10 7.72 -24.73
CA SER A 21 27.48 7.75 -25.22
C SER A 21 27.65 6.67 -26.31
N ALA A 22 28.72 6.74 -27.09
CA ALA A 22 28.94 5.96 -28.32
C ALA A 22 29.05 4.42 -28.14
N LEU A 23 28.77 3.89 -26.94
CA LEU A 23 28.65 2.47 -26.59
C LEU A 23 27.20 1.95 -26.66
N ALA A 24 26.25 2.77 -27.12
CA ALA A 24 24.82 2.45 -27.25
C ALA A 24 24.44 1.34 -28.28
N GLN A 25 25.39 0.51 -28.72
CA GLN A 25 25.16 -0.64 -29.62
C GLN A 25 25.36 -2.01 -28.93
N ILE A 26 25.52 -2.06 -27.61
CA ILE A 26 25.86 -3.31 -26.88
C ILE A 26 24.63 -4.21 -26.57
N ILE A 27 23.42 -3.81 -26.94
CA ILE A 27 22.22 -4.48 -26.40
C ILE A 27 21.24 -4.82 -27.53
N GLU A 28 21.31 -6.05 -28.04
CA GLU A 28 20.19 -6.66 -28.75
C GLU A 28 19.64 -7.85 -27.95
N GLU A 29 18.42 -7.63 -27.43
CA GLU A 29 17.47 -8.60 -26.86
C GLU A 29 17.76 -9.11 -25.42
N VAL A 30 17.38 -8.29 -24.43
CA VAL A 30 17.08 -8.76 -23.07
C VAL A 30 15.73 -9.50 -23.11
N SER A 31 15.75 -10.83 -23.05
CA SER A 31 14.55 -11.60 -22.70
C SER A 31 14.24 -11.32 -21.22
N ARG A 32 13.40 -10.33 -20.96
CA ARG A 32 13.00 -9.94 -19.60
C ARG A 32 12.27 -11.11 -18.94
N SER A 33 12.89 -11.73 -17.95
CA SER A 33 12.16 -12.39 -16.87
C SER A 33 11.39 -11.29 -16.14
N GLU A 34 10.06 -11.35 -16.14
CA GLU A 34 9.19 -10.48 -15.34
C GLU A 34 9.48 -10.74 -13.86
N VAL A 35 10.48 -10.06 -13.29
CA VAL A 35 10.48 -9.73 -11.87
C VAL A 35 9.80 -8.37 -11.81
N PRO A 36 8.50 -8.29 -11.47
CA PRO A 36 7.82 -7.02 -11.47
C PRO A 36 8.55 -6.10 -10.50
N THR A 37 8.88 -4.88 -10.94
CA THR A 37 9.56 -3.88 -10.11
C THR A 37 8.71 -3.45 -8.92
N ASP A 38 7.41 -3.76 -8.97
CA ASP A 38 6.43 -3.52 -7.92
C ASP A 38 6.16 -4.76 -7.05
N ASP A 39 6.70 -5.92 -7.41
CA ASP A 39 6.52 -7.15 -6.66
C ASP A 39 7.39 -7.17 -5.40
N LEU A 40 6.86 -7.89 -4.43
CA LEU A 40 7.17 -7.74 -3.05
C LEU A 40 7.62 -9.11 -2.54
N PHE A 41 8.92 -9.25 -2.27
CA PHE A 41 9.55 -10.57 -2.08
C PHE A 41 9.85 -10.83 -0.60
N VAL A 42 9.33 -11.94 -0.07
CA VAL A 42 9.44 -12.35 1.35
C VAL A 42 10.17 -13.69 1.46
N GLY A 43 11.47 -13.68 1.78
CA GLY A 43 12.22 -14.94 2.01
C GLY A 43 12.15 -15.95 0.86
N GLU A 44 11.69 -15.52 -0.32
CA GLU A 44 11.44 -16.38 -1.46
C GLU A 44 12.74 -16.64 -2.19
N LYS A 45 12.83 -17.84 -2.78
CA LYS A 45 13.90 -18.14 -3.71
C LYS A 45 13.62 -17.41 -5.02
N LEU A 46 14.40 -16.37 -5.25
CA LEU A 46 14.38 -15.59 -6.48
C LEU A 46 15.18 -16.30 -7.56
N HIS A 47 14.63 -16.28 -8.76
CA HIS A 47 15.30 -16.77 -9.95
C HIS A 47 15.11 -15.75 -11.05
N ILE A 48 16.23 -15.28 -11.60
CA ILE A 48 16.28 -14.36 -12.71
C ILE A 48 16.76 -15.19 -13.90
N ASP A 49 15.80 -15.57 -14.74
CA ASP A 49 15.92 -16.70 -15.67
C ASP A 49 17.03 -16.52 -16.70
N GLU A 50 17.23 -15.33 -17.29
CA GLU A 50 18.31 -15.14 -18.28
C GLU A 50 18.54 -13.67 -18.65
N ILE A 51 19.78 -13.18 -18.57
CA ILE A 51 20.24 -12.03 -19.34
C ILE A 51 21.17 -12.53 -20.43
N ILE A 52 20.85 -12.18 -21.66
CA ILE A 52 21.70 -12.47 -22.81
C ILE A 52 22.37 -11.16 -23.23
N LEU A 53 23.70 -11.17 -23.19
CA LEU A 53 24.56 -10.11 -23.72
C LEU A 53 25.12 -10.59 -25.06
N LYS A 54 24.70 -9.94 -26.15
CA LYS A 54 25.14 -10.21 -27.54
C LYS A 54 25.89 -9.00 -28.09
N GLU A 55 26.85 -9.24 -28.98
CA GLU A 55 27.53 -8.18 -29.76
C GLU A 55 28.07 -7.02 -28.90
N VAL A 56 28.79 -7.34 -27.83
CA VAL A 56 29.57 -6.33 -27.09
C VAL A 56 30.63 -5.79 -28.07
N SER A 57 30.40 -4.57 -28.58
CA SER A 57 30.91 -4.12 -29.89
C SER A 57 32.41 -4.32 -30.14
N SER A 58 32.75 -4.54 -31.41
CA SER A 58 34.09 -4.66 -32.00
C SER A 58 35.02 -3.45 -31.80
N ASN A 59 34.64 -2.44 -31.01
CA ASN A 59 35.43 -1.27 -30.67
C ASN A 59 35.96 -1.29 -29.22
N LEU A 60 35.58 -2.29 -28.42
CA LEU A 60 36.24 -2.60 -27.16
C LEU A 60 37.47 -3.45 -27.48
N THR A 61 38.53 -3.31 -26.70
CA THR A 61 39.71 -4.19 -26.77
C THR A 61 39.30 -5.66 -26.85
N ASP A 62 40.17 -6.55 -27.37
CA ASP A 62 39.93 -8.01 -27.49
C ASP A 62 39.34 -8.65 -26.21
N ARG A 63 39.51 -7.99 -25.04
CA ARG A 63 38.90 -8.33 -23.77
C ARG A 63 38.06 -7.20 -23.17
N THR A 64 36.97 -7.59 -22.52
CA THR A 64 36.10 -6.75 -21.69
C THR A 64 35.94 -7.36 -20.30
N THR A 65 35.95 -6.53 -19.27
CA THR A 65 35.70 -6.97 -17.89
C THR A 65 34.29 -6.58 -17.49
N LEU A 66 33.47 -7.58 -17.16
CA LEU A 66 32.18 -7.40 -16.51
C LEU A 66 32.34 -7.38 -15.00
N TYR A 67 31.68 -6.46 -14.33
CA TYR A 67 31.54 -6.45 -12.87
C TYR A 67 30.11 -6.84 -12.52
N LEU A 68 29.95 -7.93 -11.77
CA LEU A 68 28.65 -8.47 -11.38
C LEU A 68 28.50 -8.37 -9.87
N SER A 69 27.36 -7.87 -9.39
CA SER A 69 27.04 -7.83 -7.97
C SER A 69 25.56 -8.08 -7.68
N THR A 70 25.25 -8.50 -6.44
CA THR A 70 23.88 -8.82 -5.99
C THR A 70 23.72 -8.65 -4.48
N ASN A 71 22.51 -8.26 -4.03
CA ASN A 71 22.11 -8.31 -2.63
C ASN A 71 21.41 -9.60 -2.20
N LEU A 72 21.28 -10.60 -3.09
CA LEU A 72 20.69 -11.88 -2.73
C LEU A 72 21.53 -12.61 -1.69
N VAL A 73 20.86 -13.32 -0.78
CA VAL A 73 21.47 -14.27 0.15
C VAL A 73 21.73 -15.58 -0.60
N ASP A 74 22.90 -16.17 -0.37
CA ASP A 74 23.38 -17.39 -1.04
C ASP A 74 23.23 -17.34 -2.58
N PRO A 75 23.79 -16.32 -3.25
CA PRO A 75 23.64 -16.17 -4.68
C PRO A 75 24.30 -17.31 -5.44
N VAL A 76 23.70 -17.68 -6.56
CA VAL A 76 24.23 -18.65 -7.52
C VAL A 76 24.07 -18.04 -8.91
N TRP A 77 25.21 -17.64 -9.46
CA TRP A 77 25.34 -17.18 -10.83
C TRP A 77 25.62 -18.38 -11.73
N ASP A 78 24.80 -18.60 -12.74
CA ASP A 78 25.05 -19.53 -13.84
C ASP A 78 25.45 -18.71 -15.07
N ILE A 79 26.72 -18.77 -15.45
CA ILE A 79 27.28 -17.98 -16.55
C ILE A 79 27.63 -18.94 -17.68
N LYS A 80 27.07 -18.70 -18.87
CA LYS A 80 27.38 -19.46 -20.09
C LYS A 80 27.92 -18.52 -21.15
N MET A 81 29.11 -18.80 -21.65
CA MET A 81 29.69 -18.10 -22.80
C MET A 81 29.58 -19.01 -24.02
N VAL A 82 29.10 -18.46 -25.13
CA VAL A 82 28.82 -19.20 -26.36
C VAL A 82 29.52 -18.51 -27.53
N ASN A 83 30.07 -19.30 -28.45
CA ASN A 83 30.63 -18.79 -29.70
C ASN A 83 29.88 -19.32 -30.93
N SER A 84 30.11 -18.68 -32.07
CA SER A 84 29.53 -18.97 -33.38
C SER A 84 29.84 -20.38 -33.89
N SER A 85 30.88 -21.03 -33.36
CA SER A 85 31.21 -22.43 -33.65
C SER A 85 30.45 -23.42 -32.76
N GLY A 86 29.60 -22.94 -31.84
CA GLY A 86 28.80 -23.74 -30.92
C GLY A 86 29.56 -24.23 -29.68
N TRP A 87 30.78 -23.73 -29.43
CA TRP A 87 31.48 -24.02 -28.18
C TRP A 87 30.84 -23.25 -27.04
N THR A 88 30.68 -23.93 -25.91
CA THR A 88 30.10 -23.37 -24.70
C THR A 88 31.07 -23.53 -23.53
N TYR A 89 31.38 -22.44 -22.86
CA TYR A 89 31.98 -22.45 -21.53
C TYR A 89 30.89 -22.14 -20.50
N GLN A 90 30.86 -22.88 -19.40
CA GLN A 90 29.91 -22.66 -18.32
C GLN A 90 30.66 -22.57 -17.00
N ASP A 91 30.29 -21.61 -16.18
CA ASP A 91 30.84 -21.40 -14.85
C ASP A 91 29.74 -21.09 -13.84
N ILE A 92 29.95 -21.51 -12.60
CA ILE A 92 29.01 -21.30 -11.51
C ILE A 92 29.72 -20.55 -10.39
N GLN A 93 29.30 -19.32 -10.17
CA GLN A 93 29.85 -18.45 -9.12
C GLN A 93 28.87 -18.29 -7.97
N ARG A 94 29.37 -18.27 -6.74
CA ARG A 94 28.57 -18.12 -5.52
C ARG A 94 28.93 -16.88 -4.71
N TYR A 95 29.58 -15.93 -5.37
CA TYR A 95 30.00 -14.69 -4.76
C TYR A 95 28.94 -13.62 -4.96
N TRP A 96 28.73 -12.82 -3.91
CA TRP A 96 27.98 -11.57 -3.90
C TRP A 96 28.49 -10.52 -4.91
N GLU A 97 29.80 -10.51 -5.18
CA GLU A 97 30.44 -9.64 -6.16
C GLU A 97 31.65 -10.35 -6.77
N PHE A 98 31.82 -10.23 -8.08
CA PHE A 98 33.03 -10.67 -8.78
C PHE A 98 33.17 -9.97 -10.14
N SER A 99 34.37 -10.09 -10.71
CA SER A 99 34.64 -9.66 -12.08
C SER A 99 34.84 -10.86 -13.00
N LEU A 100 34.38 -10.72 -14.24
CA LEU A 100 34.45 -11.74 -15.27
C LEU A 100 35.12 -11.12 -16.50
N GLU A 101 36.28 -11.64 -16.88
CA GLU A 101 36.91 -11.29 -18.15
C GLU A 101 36.24 -12.06 -19.29
N PHE A 102 35.88 -11.33 -20.34
CA PHE A 102 35.27 -11.84 -21.55
C PHE A 102 36.15 -11.51 -22.75
N ASP A 103 36.54 -12.54 -23.50
CA ASP A 103 37.40 -12.43 -24.68
C ASP A 103 36.55 -12.53 -25.96
N HIS A 104 36.37 -11.39 -26.62
CA HIS A 104 35.55 -11.25 -27.83
C HIS A 104 36.12 -12.01 -29.02
N ALA A 105 37.40 -12.41 -28.98
CA ALA A 105 37.99 -13.23 -30.03
C ALA A 105 37.54 -14.70 -29.93
N VAL A 106 37.01 -15.11 -28.79
CA VAL A 106 36.68 -16.52 -28.50
C VAL A 106 35.18 -16.75 -28.38
N TYR A 107 34.44 -15.79 -27.83
CA TYR A 107 33.02 -15.91 -27.52
C TYR A 107 32.24 -14.71 -28.05
N ASP A 108 31.04 -14.96 -28.55
CA ASP A 108 30.18 -13.95 -29.19
C ASP A 108 28.96 -13.59 -28.32
N THR A 109 28.68 -14.39 -27.29
CA THR A 109 27.50 -14.24 -26.43
C THR A 109 27.82 -14.67 -25.01
N ILE A 110 27.30 -13.92 -24.03
CA ILE A 110 27.29 -14.30 -22.62
C ILE A 110 25.83 -14.38 -22.16
N ILE A 111 25.50 -15.46 -21.49
CA ILE A 111 24.23 -15.71 -20.86
C ILE A 111 24.49 -15.74 -19.36
N ILE A 112 23.78 -14.91 -18.59
CA ILE A 112 23.90 -14.82 -17.15
C ILE A 112 22.53 -15.09 -16.54
N SER A 113 22.43 -16.12 -15.70
CA SER A 113 21.26 -16.36 -14.86
C SER A 113 21.68 -16.22 -13.40
N LEU A 114 20.80 -15.67 -12.56
CA LEU A 114 21.05 -15.49 -11.13
C LEU A 114 19.92 -16.10 -10.32
N SER A 115 20.28 -16.81 -9.27
CA SER A 115 19.33 -17.27 -8.26
C SER A 115 19.86 -17.06 -6.87
N GLY A 116 18.97 -16.95 -5.89
CA GLY A 116 19.32 -16.75 -4.50
C GLY A 116 18.07 -16.53 -3.68
N THR A 117 18.23 -16.21 -2.40
CA THR A 117 17.13 -15.86 -1.52
C THR A 117 17.10 -14.34 -1.35
N ALA A 118 15.91 -13.74 -1.32
CA ALA A 118 15.80 -12.33 -0.97
C ALA A 118 16.40 -12.07 0.43
N PRO A 119 17.09 -10.94 0.66
CA PRO A 119 17.61 -10.62 1.99
C PRO A 119 16.48 -10.46 3.01
N GLU A 120 16.73 -10.85 4.25
CA GLU A 120 15.85 -10.45 5.35
C GLU A 120 15.99 -8.94 5.58
N VAL A 121 14.86 -8.25 5.69
CA VAL A 121 14.83 -6.79 5.87
C VAL A 121 13.98 -6.44 7.09
N GLY A 122 14.36 -5.37 7.78
CA GLY A 122 13.61 -4.85 8.92
C GLY A 122 12.49 -3.88 8.55
N LYS A 123 12.37 -3.51 7.26
CA LYS A 123 11.29 -2.68 6.70
C LYS A 123 11.28 -2.84 5.18
N LYS A 124 10.26 -2.30 4.49
CA LYS A 124 10.20 -2.34 3.02
C LYS A 124 11.31 -1.46 2.44
N GLU A 125 12.27 -2.07 1.73
CA GLU A 125 13.44 -1.37 1.19
C GLU A 125 13.75 -1.81 -0.24
N TYR A 126 14.42 -0.93 -1.00
CA TYR A 126 14.93 -1.24 -2.33
C TYR A 126 16.26 -1.98 -2.23
N HIS A 127 16.35 -3.12 -2.91
CA HIS A 127 17.61 -3.85 -3.10
C HIS A 127 17.88 -4.03 -4.58
N TYR A 128 19.17 -3.99 -4.97
CA TYR A 128 19.58 -4.46 -6.28
C TYR A 128 19.70 -5.99 -6.23
N LEU A 129 18.79 -6.67 -6.91
CA LEU A 129 18.81 -8.11 -7.02
C LEU A 129 19.93 -8.54 -7.96
N MET A 130 20.26 -7.71 -8.94
CA MET A 130 21.38 -7.93 -9.86
C MET A 130 21.87 -6.61 -10.43
N HIS A 131 23.19 -6.45 -10.47
CA HIS A 131 23.83 -5.30 -11.07
C HIS A 131 25.00 -5.77 -11.93
N VAL A 132 25.05 -5.33 -13.19
CA VAL A 132 26.12 -5.66 -14.14
C VAL A 132 26.67 -4.38 -14.75
N MET A 133 27.98 -4.19 -14.65
CA MET A 133 28.71 -3.03 -15.19
C MET A 133 29.83 -3.48 -16.15
N VAL A 134 30.18 -2.60 -17.08
CA VAL A 134 31.38 -2.70 -17.94
C VAL A 134 32.22 -1.45 -17.68
N GLY A 135 33.38 -1.61 -17.03
CA GLY A 135 34.13 -0.46 -16.53
C GLY A 135 33.26 0.37 -15.57
N ASP A 136 33.10 1.66 -15.88
CA ASP A 136 32.26 2.59 -15.10
C ASP A 136 30.82 2.73 -15.66
N GLU A 137 30.46 1.98 -16.71
CA GLU A 137 29.14 2.06 -17.35
C GLU A 137 28.21 0.92 -16.88
N GLU A 138 26.99 1.26 -16.46
CA GLU A 138 25.96 0.29 -16.09
C GLU A 138 25.36 -0.36 -17.35
N VAL A 139 25.45 -1.69 -17.44
CA VAL A 139 24.83 -2.47 -18.52
C VAL A 139 23.39 -2.79 -18.17
N THR A 140 23.16 -3.25 -16.93
CA THR A 140 21.82 -3.53 -16.43
C THR A 140 21.79 -3.52 -14.90
N SER A 141 20.66 -3.08 -14.37
CA SER A 141 20.35 -3.12 -12.93
C SER A 141 18.91 -3.60 -12.76
N ILE A 142 18.72 -4.66 -11.97
CA ILE A 142 17.41 -5.14 -11.55
C ILE A 142 17.26 -4.82 -10.07
N THR A 143 16.32 -3.94 -9.77
CA THR A 143 15.99 -3.52 -8.41
C THR A 143 14.57 -3.91 -8.05
N ALA A 144 14.34 -4.35 -6.82
CA ALA A 144 13.00 -4.69 -6.33
C ALA A 144 12.83 -4.28 -4.85
N TYR A 145 11.57 -4.18 -4.42
CA TYR A 145 11.24 -4.07 -3.01
C TYR A 145 11.33 -5.42 -2.32
N VAL A 146 12.14 -5.48 -1.27
CA VAL A 146 12.22 -6.65 -0.39
C VAL A 146 11.50 -6.32 0.93
N THR A 147 10.88 -7.34 1.53
CA THR A 147 10.00 -7.19 2.69
C THR A 147 9.91 -8.51 3.48
N THR A 148 9.07 -8.56 4.52
CA THR A 148 8.63 -9.80 5.17
C THR A 148 7.11 -9.85 5.31
N ASP A 149 6.56 -11.02 5.64
CA ASP A 149 5.12 -11.17 5.89
C ASP A 149 4.70 -10.29 7.07
N GLU A 150 5.51 -10.20 8.13
CA GLU A 150 5.22 -9.33 9.27
C GLU A 150 5.20 -7.84 8.88
N ILE A 151 6.09 -7.42 7.99
CA ILE A 151 6.12 -6.04 7.46
C ILE A 151 4.85 -5.74 6.67
N ASN A 152 4.37 -6.70 5.87
CA ASN A 152 3.14 -6.55 5.10
C ASN A 152 1.90 -6.50 5.98
N GLU A 153 1.83 -7.35 7.00
CA GLU A 153 0.73 -7.36 7.96
C GLU A 153 0.68 -6.03 8.72
N ALA A 154 1.83 -5.51 9.16
CA ALA A 154 1.92 -4.20 9.80
C ALA A 154 1.47 -3.06 8.86
N LEU A 155 1.93 -3.04 7.61
CA LEU A 155 1.50 -2.04 6.61
C LEU A 155 -0.02 -2.12 6.35
N ALA A 156 -0.56 -3.33 6.18
CA ALA A 156 -1.98 -3.53 5.97
C ALA A 156 -2.81 -3.13 7.20
N ALA A 157 -2.29 -3.29 8.42
CA ALA A 157 -2.94 -2.79 9.63
C ALA A 157 -2.97 -1.26 9.68
N ILE A 158 -1.85 -0.60 9.33
CA ILE A 158 -1.76 0.86 9.22
C ILE A 158 -2.79 1.38 8.20
N ASP A 159 -2.83 0.80 7.00
CA ASP A 159 -3.73 1.23 5.93
C ASP A 159 -5.20 1.08 6.32
N ARG A 160 -5.57 -0.05 6.96
CA ARG A 160 -6.94 -0.26 7.48
C ARG A 160 -7.32 0.77 8.55
N ALA A 161 -6.39 1.10 9.45
CA ALA A 161 -6.63 2.10 10.48
C ALA A 161 -6.80 3.51 9.88
N ASP A 162 -5.96 3.87 8.89
CA ASP A 162 -6.02 5.15 8.17
C ASP A 162 -7.36 5.30 7.42
N GLU A 163 -7.77 4.29 6.66
CA GLU A 163 -9.07 4.27 5.94
C GLU A 163 -10.25 4.41 6.92
N ARG A 164 -10.19 3.71 8.07
CA ARG A 164 -11.25 3.81 9.07
C ARG A 164 -11.32 5.20 9.69
N ILE A 165 -10.18 5.80 10.03
CA ILE A 165 -10.10 7.17 10.55
C ILE A 165 -10.68 8.16 9.54
N MET A 166 -10.37 8.02 8.25
CA MET A 166 -10.96 8.85 7.19
C MET A 166 -12.48 8.71 7.13
N THR A 167 -12.99 7.48 7.17
CA THR A 167 -14.43 7.21 7.18
C THR A 167 -15.12 7.91 8.36
N VAL A 168 -14.52 7.84 9.55
CA VAL A 168 -15.09 8.45 10.76
C VAL A 168 -15.05 9.98 10.71
N LYS A 169 -14.01 10.57 10.12
CA LYS A 169 -13.99 12.02 9.87
C LYS A 169 -15.18 12.45 9.01
N ASP A 170 -15.49 11.67 7.97
CA ASP A 170 -16.63 11.94 7.10
C ASP A 170 -17.97 11.71 7.81
N GLU A 171 -18.08 10.69 8.68
CA GLU A 171 -19.27 10.47 9.52
C GLU A 171 -19.52 11.64 10.49
N ILE A 172 -18.48 12.10 11.19
CA ILE A 172 -18.57 13.26 12.10
C ILE A 172 -19.00 14.50 11.32
N LYS A 173 -18.34 14.77 10.19
CA LYS A 173 -18.66 15.93 9.34
C LYS A 173 -20.10 15.85 8.83
N SER A 174 -20.57 14.67 8.41
CA SER A 174 -21.94 14.47 7.97
C SER A 174 -22.96 14.73 9.08
N ALA A 175 -22.64 14.33 10.32
CA ALA A 175 -23.46 14.64 11.49
C ALA A 175 -23.50 16.15 11.80
N GLU A 176 -22.37 16.85 11.68
CA GLU A 176 -22.29 18.30 11.82
C GLU A 176 -23.12 19.02 10.75
N ASP A 177 -23.00 18.60 9.48
CA ASP A 177 -23.77 19.13 8.36
C ASP A 177 -25.29 18.87 8.52
N ALA A 178 -25.67 17.76 9.17
CA ALA A 178 -27.05 17.47 9.56
C ALA A 178 -27.55 18.29 10.76
N GLY A 179 -26.69 19.11 11.37
CA GLY A 179 -27.04 20.01 12.48
C GLY A 179 -27.00 19.36 13.87
N VAL A 180 -26.34 18.20 14.02
CA VAL A 180 -26.10 17.58 15.33
C VAL A 180 -25.22 18.52 16.17
N PRO A 181 -25.62 18.87 17.40
CA PRO A 181 -24.84 19.77 18.26
C PRO A 181 -23.43 19.24 18.54
N ALA A 182 -22.43 20.13 18.47
CA ALA A 182 -21.03 19.79 18.74
C ALA A 182 -20.82 19.14 20.13
N ALA A 183 -21.61 19.51 21.14
CA ALA A 183 -21.54 18.91 22.48
C ALA A 183 -21.93 17.42 22.48
N MET A 184 -22.78 16.96 21.55
CA MET A 184 -23.14 15.54 21.42
C MET A 184 -22.05 14.76 20.69
N LEU A 185 -21.24 15.42 19.86
CA LEU A 185 -20.14 14.82 19.10
C LEU A 185 -18.78 14.89 19.83
N GLU A 186 -18.72 15.51 21.01
CA GLU A 186 -17.46 15.77 21.73
C GLU A 186 -16.71 14.47 22.07
N ALA A 187 -17.42 13.46 22.57
CA ALA A 187 -16.84 12.15 22.86
C ALA A 187 -16.28 11.47 21.60
N SER A 188 -17.01 11.51 20.49
CA SER A 188 -16.55 10.97 19.20
C SER A 188 -15.29 11.67 18.71
N LYS A 189 -15.22 13.00 18.80
CA LYS A 189 -14.01 13.75 18.45
C LYS A 189 -12.84 13.39 19.35
N GLY A 190 -13.08 13.14 20.64
CA GLY A 190 -12.06 12.64 21.56
C GLY A 190 -11.47 11.29 21.12
N PHE A 191 -12.32 10.33 20.78
CA PHE A 191 -11.90 9.03 20.26
C PHE A 191 -11.18 9.15 18.91
N LEU A 192 -11.64 10.01 18.01
CA LEU A 192 -10.97 10.27 16.74
C LEU A 192 -9.54 10.82 16.95
N ASN A 193 -9.37 11.78 17.85
CA ASN A 193 -8.03 12.32 18.17
C ASN A 193 -7.11 11.24 18.74
N SER A 194 -7.64 10.34 19.58
CA SER A 194 -6.88 9.20 20.12
C SER A 194 -6.48 8.21 19.02
N ALA A 195 -7.39 7.95 18.07
CA ALA A 195 -7.13 7.10 16.91
C ALA A 195 -6.00 7.69 16.04
N GLU A 196 -6.04 8.99 15.74
CA GLU A 196 -4.99 9.69 14.99
C GLU A 196 -3.63 9.63 15.70
N GLY A 197 -3.60 9.78 17.03
CA GLY A 197 -2.37 9.67 17.82
C GLY A 197 -1.78 8.26 17.81
N SER A 198 -2.63 7.25 17.86
CA SER A 198 -2.22 5.84 17.80
C SER A 198 -1.70 5.47 16.40
N LEU A 199 -2.37 5.93 15.35
CA LEU A 199 -1.93 5.76 13.97
C LEU A 199 -0.58 6.45 13.70
N GLY A 200 -0.41 7.67 14.23
CA GLY A 200 0.87 8.38 14.16
C GLY A 200 2.00 7.60 14.83
N SER A 201 1.72 7.00 16.00
CA SER A 201 2.68 6.13 16.71
C SER A 201 3.00 4.87 15.90
N ALA A 202 2.00 4.22 15.31
CA ALA A 202 2.19 3.04 14.46
C ALA A 202 3.12 3.32 13.26
N LYS A 203 2.92 4.46 12.58
CA LYS A 203 3.77 4.89 11.46
C LYS A 203 5.22 5.14 11.90
N VAL A 204 5.44 5.73 13.08
CA VAL A 204 6.80 5.92 13.64
C VAL A 204 7.44 4.59 14.04
N LEU A 205 6.67 3.69 14.67
CA LEU A 205 7.10 2.35 15.08
C LEU A 205 7.32 1.40 13.90
N TYR A 206 6.86 1.75 12.71
CA TYR A 206 7.21 1.06 11.48
C TYR A 206 8.59 1.50 10.95
N GLU A 207 8.93 2.79 11.10
CA GLU A 207 10.22 3.33 10.64
C GLU A 207 11.41 2.83 11.47
N VAL A 208 11.17 2.56 12.76
CA VAL A 208 12.08 1.84 13.66
C VAL A 208 11.67 0.36 13.57
N PRO A 209 12.53 -0.64 13.34
CA PRO A 209 12.12 -2.03 13.04
C PRO A 209 11.42 -2.80 14.20
N ASP A 210 10.33 -2.28 14.76
CA ASP A 210 9.52 -2.84 15.85
C ASP A 210 8.09 -3.13 15.34
N MET A 211 7.99 -4.13 14.47
CA MET A 211 6.77 -4.47 13.74
C MET A 211 5.62 -4.86 14.67
N GLY A 212 5.89 -5.57 15.76
CA GLY A 212 4.86 -5.96 16.73
C GLY A 212 4.26 -4.75 17.47
N ALA A 213 5.07 -3.75 17.78
CA ALA A 213 4.57 -2.50 18.37
C ALA A 213 3.80 -1.66 17.34
N SER A 214 4.23 -1.66 16.08
CA SER A 214 3.53 -0.97 14.98
C SER A 214 2.15 -1.57 14.71
N GLU A 215 2.04 -2.89 14.68
CA GLU A 215 0.77 -3.60 14.50
C GLU A 215 -0.20 -3.29 15.65
N GLN A 216 0.24 -3.44 16.90
CA GLN A 216 -0.60 -3.13 18.07
C GLN A 216 -1.09 -1.68 18.06
N ALA A 217 -0.22 -0.71 17.75
CA ALA A 217 -0.61 0.70 17.67
C ALA A 217 -1.60 0.96 16.53
N SER A 218 -1.54 0.18 15.45
CA SER A 218 -2.51 0.24 14.34
C SER A 218 -3.86 -0.34 14.74
N GLU A 219 -3.88 -1.46 15.47
CA GLU A 219 -5.11 -2.03 16.02
C GLU A 219 -5.78 -1.09 17.02
N ASP A 220 -4.99 -0.46 17.90
CA ASP A 220 -5.48 0.54 18.84
C ASP A 220 -6.10 1.73 18.09
N ALA A 221 -5.45 2.21 17.03
CA ALA A 221 -5.97 3.27 16.18
C ALA A 221 -7.31 2.89 15.54
N TYR A 222 -7.40 1.68 14.98
CA TYR A 222 -8.63 1.17 14.39
C TYR A 222 -9.76 1.07 15.43
N GLY A 223 -9.47 0.52 16.62
CA GLY A 223 -10.44 0.36 17.70
C GLY A 223 -10.98 1.69 18.24
N GLU A 224 -10.12 2.70 18.41
CA GLU A 224 -10.57 4.04 18.81
C GLU A 224 -11.40 4.72 17.71
N ALA A 225 -11.06 4.51 16.43
CA ALA A 225 -11.89 4.99 15.33
C ALA A 225 -13.28 4.32 15.34
N GLU A 226 -13.36 3.02 15.61
CA GLU A 226 -14.65 2.32 15.73
C GLU A 226 -15.51 2.88 16.87
N ARG A 227 -14.93 3.13 18.05
CA ARG A 227 -15.64 3.79 19.16
C ARG A 227 -16.11 5.20 18.81
N SER A 228 -15.30 5.95 18.06
CA SER A 228 -15.69 7.27 17.58
C SER A 228 -16.94 7.21 16.69
N SER A 229 -16.97 6.28 15.73
CA SER A 229 -18.13 6.01 14.87
C SER A 229 -19.37 5.61 15.64
N GLU A 230 -19.24 4.71 16.63
CA GLU A 230 -20.35 4.35 17.51
C GLU A 230 -20.91 5.57 18.26
N GLY A 231 -20.02 6.42 18.77
CA GLY A 231 -20.42 7.69 19.39
C GLY A 231 -21.17 8.62 18.44
N VAL A 232 -20.80 8.65 17.15
CA VAL A 232 -21.51 9.47 16.14
C VAL A 232 -22.94 8.93 15.95
N LYS A 233 -23.09 7.62 15.83
CA LYS A 233 -24.41 6.98 15.70
C LYS A 233 -25.30 7.29 16.90
N VAL A 234 -24.76 7.15 18.11
CA VAL A 234 -25.49 7.47 19.36
C VAL A 234 -25.87 8.96 19.40
N ALA A 235 -24.97 9.86 18.99
CA ALA A 235 -25.25 11.30 18.95
C ALA A 235 -26.36 11.65 17.95
N ILE A 236 -26.36 11.02 16.77
CA ILE A 236 -27.42 11.19 15.77
C ILE A 236 -28.76 10.68 16.33
N GLU A 237 -28.78 9.47 16.91
CA GLU A 237 -29.99 8.89 17.50
C GLU A 237 -30.57 9.76 18.63
N ASP A 238 -29.73 10.28 19.53
CA ASP A 238 -30.18 11.18 20.60
C ASP A 238 -30.72 12.49 20.02
N TYR A 239 -30.06 13.06 19.00
CA TYR A 239 -30.51 14.26 18.33
C TYR A 239 -31.87 14.08 17.65
N GLU A 240 -32.08 13.00 16.91
CA GLU A 240 -33.36 12.67 16.27
C GLU A 240 -34.48 12.48 17.31
N ASN A 241 -34.18 11.79 18.42
CA ASN A 241 -35.12 11.62 19.52
C ASN A 241 -35.51 12.96 20.16
N GLN A 242 -34.55 13.87 20.36
CA GLN A 242 -34.83 15.21 20.85
C GLN A 242 -35.69 16.03 19.89
N LEU A 243 -35.44 15.94 18.58
CA LEU A 243 -36.27 16.58 17.55
C LEU A 243 -37.71 16.05 17.58
N ALA A 244 -37.89 14.73 17.61
CA ALA A 244 -39.21 14.09 17.67
C ALA A 244 -39.98 14.50 18.93
N ARG A 245 -39.31 14.50 20.09
CA ARG A 245 -39.90 14.93 21.37
C ARG A 245 -40.32 16.41 21.32
N ASN A 246 -39.48 17.27 20.76
CA ASN A 246 -39.79 18.69 20.61
C ASN A 246 -40.98 18.94 19.67
N GLN A 247 -41.10 18.17 18.58
CA GLN A 247 -42.28 18.23 17.71
C GLN A 247 -43.55 17.80 18.45
N LEU A 248 -43.51 16.67 19.17
CA LEU A 248 -44.63 16.18 19.99
C LEU A 248 -45.09 17.22 21.03
N ILE A 249 -44.16 17.86 21.73
CA ILE A 249 -44.48 18.91 22.72
C ILE A 249 -45.17 20.11 22.05
N LYS A 250 -44.66 20.56 20.90
CA LYS A 250 -45.26 21.69 20.15
C LYS A 250 -46.68 21.36 19.68
N TYR A 251 -46.91 20.18 19.11
CA TYR A 251 -48.25 19.76 18.70
C TYR A 251 -49.19 19.56 19.89
N GLY A 252 -48.69 19.03 21.01
CA GLY A 252 -49.44 18.90 22.26
C GLY A 252 -49.90 20.25 22.82
N LEU A 253 -49.03 21.26 22.79
CA LEU A 253 -49.37 22.63 23.20
C LEU A 253 -50.45 23.26 22.30
N ILE A 254 -50.33 23.10 20.98
CA ILE A 254 -51.33 23.61 20.02
C ILE A 254 -52.68 22.92 20.22
N ALA A 255 -52.70 21.60 20.33
CA ALA A 255 -53.93 20.84 20.56
C ALA A 255 -54.60 21.22 21.89
N GLY A 256 -53.81 21.40 22.96
CA GLY A 256 -54.29 21.88 24.25
C GLY A 256 -54.92 23.27 24.18
N ALA A 257 -54.28 24.21 23.46
CA ALA A 257 -54.82 25.55 23.26
C ALA A 257 -56.16 25.56 22.50
N ILE A 258 -56.29 24.72 21.47
CA ILE A 258 -57.54 24.55 20.71
C ILE A 258 -58.66 24.01 21.61
N LEU A 259 -58.36 23.01 22.44
CA LEU A 259 -59.31 22.42 23.38
C LEU A 259 -59.82 23.46 24.39
N ILE A 260 -58.93 24.29 24.94
CA ILE A 260 -59.31 25.37 25.86
C ILE A 260 -60.23 26.37 25.16
N LEU A 261 -59.89 26.80 23.94
CA LEU A 261 -60.72 27.73 23.15
C LEU A 261 -62.11 27.14 22.88
N LEU A 262 -62.21 25.86 22.54
CA LEU A 262 -63.48 25.17 22.33
C LEU A 262 -64.34 25.13 23.61
N VAL A 263 -63.72 24.84 24.76
CA VAL A 263 -64.43 24.83 26.06
C VAL A 263 -64.94 26.24 26.42
N VAL A 264 -64.13 27.27 26.20
CA VAL A 264 -64.52 28.67 26.45
C VAL A 264 -65.66 29.08 25.51
N ALA A 265 -65.55 28.77 24.21
CA ALA A 265 -66.60 29.05 23.23
C ALA A 265 -67.91 28.33 23.58
N PHE A 266 -67.84 27.06 23.98
CA PHE A 266 -69.00 26.28 24.42
C PHE A 266 -69.67 26.88 25.66
N LYS A 267 -68.89 27.26 26.68
CA LYS A 267 -69.42 27.97 27.87
C LYS A 267 -70.07 29.30 27.49
N PHE A 268 -69.49 30.05 26.58
CA PHE A 268 -70.02 31.34 26.13
C PHE A 268 -71.33 31.18 25.36
N ILE A 269 -71.42 30.18 24.46
CA ILE A 269 -72.64 29.85 23.72
C ILE A 269 -73.76 29.42 24.68
N ASN A 270 -73.44 28.57 25.67
CA ASN A 270 -74.42 28.17 26.68
C ASN A 270 -74.89 29.37 27.50
N LYS A 271 -73.99 30.20 28.03
CA LYS A 271 -74.38 31.41 28.77
C LYS A 271 -75.33 32.30 27.97
N ARG A 272 -75.01 32.54 26.69
CA ARG A 272 -75.82 33.37 25.79
C ARG A 272 -77.18 32.75 25.41
N ARG A 273 -77.32 31.42 25.48
CA ARG A 273 -78.63 30.74 25.33
C ARG A 273 -79.50 30.92 26.57
N TRP A 274 -78.91 30.84 27.76
CA TRP A 274 -79.62 31.03 29.02
C TRP A 274 -80.05 32.49 29.20
N ASP A 275 -79.22 33.46 28.81
CA ASP A 275 -79.55 34.89 28.85
C ASP A 275 -80.67 35.30 27.85
N ARG A 276 -81.06 34.43 26.91
CA ARG A 276 -82.19 34.67 25.97
C ARG A 276 -83.50 33.99 26.37
N LEU A 277 -83.46 33.13 27.39
CA LEU A 277 -84.61 32.34 27.84
C LEU A 277 -85.15 32.80 29.21
N GLY A 278 -84.51 33.79 29.84
CA GLY A 278 -85.03 34.52 31.00
C GLY A 278 -85.37 35.95 30.63
#